data_AF-A0A1F7IWA9-F1
#
_entry.id   AF-A0A1F7IWA9-F1
#
_cell.length_a   1.000
_cell.length_b   1.000
_cell.length_c   1.000
_cell.angle_alpha   90.00
_cell.angle_beta   90.00
_cell.angle_gamma   90.00
#
_symmetry.space_group_name_H-M   'P 1'
#
loop_
_entity.id
_entity.type
_entity.pdbx_description
1 polymer ?
#
loop_
_entity_poly.entity_id
_entity_poly.type
_entity_poly.pdbx_seq_one_letter_code
_entity_poly.pdbx_strand_id
1 'polypeptide(L)'
;MSNLKKKILFTFSGFVKKAKGRGKKLGFPTANIQIPLDLPEGIYVGYTQHKEKKHPSLIFIGSPITFKEFDKKAEIYILDYSNEIYDEFLEVEVLKKIRDNMKFDSKEALIEQMKKDEEEGREYFKL
;
A
#
# COMPACT_ATOMS: atom_id res chain seq x y z
N MET A 1 -20.73 11.45 -19.02
CA MET A 1 -19.83 10.33 -18.66
C MET A 1 -20.02 10.05 -17.18
N SER A 2 -20.58 8.90 -16.82
CA SER A 2 -20.94 8.57 -15.44
C SER A 2 -19.70 8.49 -14.56
N ASN A 3 -19.59 9.37 -13.58
CA ASN A 3 -18.72 9.20 -12.43
C ASN A 3 -19.28 8.03 -11.61
N LEU A 4 -18.96 6.78 -12.00
CA LEU A 4 -19.13 5.65 -11.10
C LEU A 4 -18.19 5.92 -9.91
N LYS A 5 -18.75 6.38 -8.79
CA LYS A 5 -18.00 6.43 -7.52
C LYS A 5 -17.52 5.01 -7.24
N LYS A 6 -16.20 4.79 -7.33
CA LYS A 6 -15.57 3.52 -6.94
C LYS A 6 -15.97 3.24 -5.49
N LYS A 7 -16.53 2.06 -5.22
CA LYS A 7 -16.97 1.68 -3.87
C LYS A 7 -15.74 1.59 -2.96
N ILE A 8 -15.78 2.30 -1.84
CA ILE A 8 -14.77 2.21 -0.79
C ILE A 8 -15.09 0.97 0.06
N LEU A 9 -14.11 0.09 0.26
CA LEU A 9 -14.22 -1.06 1.15
C LEU A 9 -14.05 -0.62 2.60
N PHE A 10 -13.00 0.15 2.87
CA PHE A 10 -12.71 0.75 4.17
C PHE A 10 -11.69 1.89 3.98
N THR A 11 -11.48 2.66 5.05
CA THR A 11 -10.47 3.72 5.09
C THR A 11 -9.60 3.56 6.32
N PHE A 12 -8.38 4.09 6.25
CA PHE A 12 -7.52 4.27 7.42
C PHE A 12 -6.64 5.50 7.21
N SER A 13 -6.06 5.99 8.29
CA SER A 13 -5.18 7.16 8.25
C SER A 13 -4.10 7.06 9.32
N GLY A 14 -3.03 7.83 9.15
CA GLY A 14 -1.97 7.88 10.13
C GLY A 14 -0.72 8.59 9.65
N PHE A 15 0.21 8.77 10.59
CA PHE A 15 1.52 9.35 10.30
C PHE A 15 2.47 8.33 9.71
N VAL A 16 3.17 8.72 8.65
CA VAL A 16 4.18 7.89 8.01
C VAL A 16 5.36 7.67 8.96
N LYS A 17 5.63 6.40 9.27
CA LYS A 17 6.75 5.98 10.10
C LYS A 17 7.97 5.62 9.25
N LYS A 18 9.14 5.91 9.78
CA LYS A 18 10.40 5.45 9.20
C LYS A 18 10.55 3.94 9.41
N ALA A 19 10.72 3.21 8.32
CA ALA A 19 10.96 1.77 8.33
C ALA A 19 12.36 1.43 7.79
N LYS A 20 12.71 0.13 7.75
CA LYS A 20 14.00 -0.38 7.23
C LYS A 20 14.25 -0.08 5.73
N GLY A 21 13.31 0.57 5.03
CA GLY A 21 13.44 0.99 3.64
C GLY A 21 13.60 -0.18 2.66
N ARG A 22 13.06 -1.37 2.98
CA ARG A 22 13.22 -2.57 2.16
C ARG A 22 12.61 -2.37 0.77
N GLY A 23 11.36 -1.89 0.69
CA GLY A 23 10.71 -1.60 -0.59
C GLY A 23 11.52 -0.65 -1.48
N LYS A 24 12.08 0.43 -0.91
CA LYS A 24 12.93 1.38 -1.64
C LYS A 24 14.14 0.69 -2.31
N LYS A 25 14.76 -0.30 -1.64
CA LYS A 25 15.87 -1.09 -2.22
C LYS A 25 15.44 -2.04 -3.35
N LEU A 26 14.13 -2.30 -3.47
CA LEU A 26 13.52 -3.13 -4.52
C LEU A 26 12.93 -2.30 -5.66
N GLY A 27 12.98 -0.96 -5.59
CA GLY A 27 12.33 -0.06 -6.55
C GLY A 27 10.91 0.37 -6.16
N PHE A 28 10.41 -0.02 -4.99
CA PHE A 28 9.05 0.24 -4.51
C PHE A 28 9.08 1.01 -3.18
N PRO A 29 9.33 2.32 -3.19
CA PRO A 29 9.34 3.13 -1.96
C PRO A 29 7.96 3.11 -1.28
N THR A 30 7.88 2.60 -0.04
CA THR A 30 6.62 2.50 0.71
C THR A 30 6.57 3.45 1.90
N ALA A 31 5.45 4.14 2.06
CA ALA A 31 5.08 4.82 3.30
C ALA A 31 4.50 3.79 4.28
N ASN A 32 5.01 3.74 5.51
CA ASN A 32 4.58 2.76 6.50
C ASN A 32 3.65 3.43 7.51
N ILE A 33 2.45 2.88 7.71
CA ILE A 33 1.46 3.39 8.68
C ILE A 33 1.06 2.26 9.62
N GLN A 34 0.98 2.58 10.92
CA GLN A 34 0.40 1.68 11.91
C GLN A 34 -1.12 1.65 11.76
N ILE A 35 -1.71 0.46 11.70
CA ILE A 35 -3.15 0.31 11.47
C ILE A 35 -3.81 -0.60 12.51
N PRO A 36 -5.14 -0.54 12.66
CA PRO A 36 -5.89 -1.49 13.47
C PRO A 36 -5.66 -2.96 13.06
N LEU A 37 -5.70 -3.85 14.05
CA LEU A 37 -5.44 -5.29 13.87
C LEU A 37 -6.50 -6.03 13.05
N ASP A 38 -7.72 -5.52 13.02
CA ASP A 38 -8.90 -6.11 12.38
C ASP A 38 -8.94 -5.91 10.85
N LEU A 39 -8.08 -5.04 10.30
CA LEU A 39 -8.02 -4.85 8.85
C LEU A 39 -7.52 -6.12 8.14
N PRO A 40 -8.20 -6.57 7.07
CA PRO A 40 -7.85 -7.81 6.38
C PRO A 40 -6.48 -7.71 5.71
N GLU A 41 -5.69 -8.79 5.79
CA GLU A 41 -4.38 -8.84 5.13
C GLU A 41 -4.50 -9.02 3.61
N GLY A 42 -3.54 -8.47 2.88
CA GLY A 42 -3.44 -8.64 1.44
C GLY A 42 -2.85 -7.43 0.73
N ILE A 43 -2.93 -7.48 -0.60
CA ILE A 43 -2.58 -6.39 -1.50
C ILE A 43 -3.86 -5.77 -2.03
N TYR A 44 -3.91 -4.45 -2.02
CA TYR A 44 -5.06 -3.67 -2.41
C TYR A 44 -4.67 -2.53 -3.34
N VAL A 45 -5.65 -2.07 -4.12
CA VAL A 45 -5.61 -0.76 -4.78
C VAL A 45 -6.45 0.23 -3.99
N GLY A 46 -5.96 1.46 -3.94
CA GLY A 46 -6.63 2.54 -3.23
C GLY A 46 -6.14 3.90 -3.64
N TYR A 47 -6.74 4.92 -3.05
CA TYR A 47 -6.23 6.27 -3.14
C TYR A 47 -5.58 6.69 -1.83
N THR A 48 -4.43 7.33 -1.94
CA THR A 48 -3.75 7.99 -0.82
C THR A 48 -3.87 9.49 -0.98
N GLN A 49 -4.48 10.15 -0.01
CA GLN A 49 -4.52 11.60 0.10
C GLN A 49 -3.27 12.07 0.84
N HIS A 50 -2.52 12.98 0.21
CA HIS A 50 -1.44 13.71 0.85
C HIS A 50 -1.62 15.20 0.56
N LYS A 51 -1.83 15.99 1.61
CA LYS A 51 -2.20 17.42 1.52
C LYS A 51 -3.47 17.58 0.69
N GLU A 52 -3.47 18.39 -0.36
CA GLU A 52 -4.64 18.63 -1.22
C GLU A 52 -4.72 17.68 -2.43
N LYS A 53 -3.79 16.72 -2.56
CA LYS A 53 -3.73 15.82 -3.72
C LYS A 53 -4.04 14.37 -3.35
N LYS A 54 -4.81 13.74 -4.23
CA LYS A 54 -5.19 12.34 -4.16
C LYS A 54 -4.42 11.55 -5.21
N HIS A 55 -3.74 10.50 -4.77
CA HIS A 55 -2.85 9.71 -5.61
C HIS A 55 -3.29 8.24 -5.66
N PRO A 56 -3.32 7.60 -6.84
CA PRO A 56 -3.42 6.15 -6.96
C PRO A 56 -2.31 5.44 -6.16
N SER A 57 -2.63 4.33 -5.52
CA SER A 57 -1.67 3.62 -4.66
C SER A 57 -1.94 2.11 -4.61
N LEU A 58 -0.86 1.36 -4.42
CA LEU A 58 -0.87 -0.02 -3.96
C LEU A 58 -0.66 -0.06 -2.45
N ILE A 59 -1.41 -0.92 -1.77
CA ILE A 59 -1.43 -0.98 -0.32
C ILE A 59 -1.26 -2.43 0.10
N PHE A 60 -0.15 -2.74 0.76
CA PHE A 60 0.01 -3.99 1.48
C PHE A 60 -0.47 -3.81 2.92
N ILE A 61 -1.37 -4.68 3.38
CA ILE A 61 -1.76 -4.80 4.78
C ILE A 61 -1.28 -6.15 5.29
N GLY A 62 -0.50 -6.15 6.35
CA GLY A 62 -0.04 -7.40 6.96
C GLY A 62 0.85 -7.21 8.17
N SER A 63 1.16 -8.33 8.80
CA SER A 63 1.98 -8.38 10.01
C SER A 63 3.38 -8.92 9.67
N PRO A 64 4.47 -8.31 10.18
CA PRO A 64 5.77 -8.96 10.14
C PRO A 64 5.75 -10.17 11.09
N ILE A 65 5.56 -11.37 10.54
CA ILE A 65 5.44 -12.67 11.27
C ILE A 65 6.61 -12.96 12.23
N THR A 66 7.72 -12.21 12.18
CA THR A 66 9.02 -12.59 12.77
C THR A 66 9.35 -12.00 14.13
N PHE A 67 8.60 -11.04 14.66
CA PHE A 67 8.84 -10.52 16.02
C PHE A 67 7.49 -10.42 16.71
N LYS A 68 7.43 -10.65 18.02
CA LYS A 68 6.22 -10.58 18.88
C LYS A 68 5.62 -9.15 18.98
N GLU A 69 5.77 -8.36 17.92
CA GLU A 69 5.14 -7.08 17.69
C GLU A 69 3.74 -7.37 17.16
N PHE A 70 2.71 -7.01 17.93
CA PHE A 70 1.31 -7.07 17.52
C PHE A 70 0.97 -5.95 16.52
N ASP A 71 1.97 -5.45 15.79
CA ASP A 71 1.86 -4.24 15.02
C ASP A 71 1.61 -4.58 13.55
N LYS A 72 0.33 -4.83 13.24
CA LYS A 72 -0.15 -4.86 11.85
C LYS A 72 0.08 -3.48 11.25
N LYS A 73 0.66 -3.46 10.05
CA LYS A 73 1.02 -2.22 9.36
C LYS A 73 0.50 -2.22 7.92
N ALA A 74 0.29 -1.01 7.42
CA ALA A 74 0.10 -0.75 6.01
C ALA A 74 1.42 -0.27 5.40
N GLU A 75 1.84 -0.87 4.29
CA GLU A 75 2.88 -0.34 3.42
C GLU A 75 2.24 0.19 2.13
N ILE A 76 2.31 1.49 1.92
CA ILE A 76 1.63 2.20 0.84
C ILE A 76 2.68 2.62 -0.20
N TYR A 77 2.58 2.05 -1.40
CA TYR A 77 3.32 2.50 -2.58
C TYR A 77 2.42 3.45 -3.37
N ILE A 78 2.72 4.75 -3.29
CA ILE A 78 1.99 5.78 -4.03
C ILE A 78 2.54 5.80 -5.46
N LEU A 79 1.66 5.58 -6.45
CA LEU A 79 2.06 5.52 -7.85
C LEU A 79 2.51 6.90 -8.34
N ASP A 80 3.58 6.88 -9.14
CA ASP A 80 4.16 8.07 -9.78
C ASP A 80 4.51 9.20 -8.78
N TYR A 81 4.94 8.79 -7.57
CA TYR A 81 5.24 9.68 -6.45
C TYR A 81 6.68 9.52 -5.99
N SER A 82 7.40 10.64 -5.84
CA SER A 82 8.84 10.66 -5.51
C SER A 82 9.20 11.46 -4.27
N ASN A 83 8.24 12.11 -3.60
CA ASN A 83 8.54 12.94 -2.44
C ASN A 83 8.79 12.08 -1.19
N GLU A 84 9.71 12.55 -0.35
CA GLU A 84 9.90 12.03 1.00
C GLU A 84 8.82 12.61 1.92
N ILE A 85 8.12 11.74 2.63
CA ILE A 85 6.89 12.07 3.38
C ILE A 85 6.91 11.50 4.80
N TYR A 86 8.09 11.36 5.41
CA TYR A 86 8.18 10.93 6.81
C TYR A 86 7.50 11.94 7.73
N ASP A 87 6.85 11.42 8.77
CA ASP A 87 6.12 12.21 9.77
C ASP A 87 4.96 13.05 9.22
N GLU A 88 4.64 12.92 7.93
CA GLU A 88 3.45 13.49 7.31
C GLU A 88 2.23 12.59 7.56
N PHE A 89 1.04 13.19 7.62
CA PHE A 89 -0.22 12.48 7.80
C PHE A 89 -0.83 12.11 6.44
N LEU A 90 -1.25 10.86 6.30
CA LEU A 90 -1.94 10.37 5.09
C LEU A 90 -3.32 9.82 5.45
N GLU A 91 -4.26 10.00 4.52
CA GLU A 91 -5.56 9.31 4.53
C GLU A 91 -5.62 8.36 3.35
N VAL A 92 -6.13 7.15 3.57
CA VAL A 92 -6.13 6.09 2.58
C VAL A 92 -7.52 5.51 2.41
N GLU A 93 -8.00 5.52 1.17
CA GLU A 93 -9.24 4.87 0.76
C GLU A 93 -8.92 3.55 0.04
N VAL A 94 -9.33 2.43 0.60
CA VAL A 94 -9.14 1.10 0.01
C VAL A 94 -10.34 0.74 -0.86
N LEU A 95 -10.09 0.33 -2.11
CA LEU A 95 -11.15 0.19 -3.13
C LEU A 95 -11.37 -1.25 -3.59
N LYS A 96 -10.29 -2.01 -3.78
CA LYS A 96 -10.36 -3.40 -4.25
C LYS A 96 -9.15 -4.17 -3.71
N LYS A 97 -9.38 -5.42 -3.32
CA LYS A 97 -8.31 -6.38 -3.06
C LYS A 97 -7.81 -6.96 -4.38
N ILE A 98 -6.50 -6.90 -4.62
CA ILE A 98 -5.83 -7.57 -5.73
C ILE A 98 -5.67 -9.05 -5.39
N ARG A 99 -5.06 -9.33 -4.23
CA ARG A 99 -4.78 -10.70 -3.77
C ARG A 99 -4.57 -10.80 -2.27
N ASP A 100 -4.56 -12.02 -1.76
CA ASP A 100 -4.11 -12.33 -0.40
C ASP A 100 -2.58 -12.17 -0.24
N ASN A 101 -2.15 -12.12 1.02
CA ASN A 101 -0.73 -12.11 1.37
C ASN A 101 -0.08 -13.45 0.97
N MET A 102 1.13 -13.41 0.42
CA MET A 102 1.84 -14.57 -0.11
C MET A 102 3.26 -14.61 0.44
N LYS A 103 3.78 -15.82 0.67
CA LYS A 103 5.20 -16.05 0.95
C LYS A 103 5.95 -16.27 -0.36
N PHE A 104 7.20 -15.84 -0.41
CA PHE A 104 8.08 -16.02 -1.55
C PHE A 104 9.38 -16.67 -1.11
N ASP A 105 9.85 -17.64 -1.89
CA ASP A 105 11.08 -18.39 -1.60
C ASP A 105 12.35 -17.63 -2.04
N SER A 106 12.20 -16.52 -2.78
CA SER A 106 13.31 -15.68 -3.21
C SER A 106 12.91 -14.20 -3.32
N LYS A 107 13.92 -13.34 -3.33
CA LYS A 107 13.75 -11.89 -3.54
C LYS A 107 13.24 -11.61 -4.95
N GLU A 108 13.69 -12.39 -5.93
CA GLU A 108 13.36 -12.26 -7.34
C GLU A 108 11.88 -12.58 -7.58
N ALA A 109 11.37 -13.65 -6.97
CA ALA A 109 9.96 -14.03 -7.04
C ALA A 109 9.06 -12.95 -6.40
N LEU A 110 9.49 -12.37 -5.26
CA LEU A 110 8.80 -11.24 -4.65
C LEU A 110 8.73 -10.04 -5.61
N ILE A 111 9.85 -9.64 -6.21
CA ILE A 111 9.90 -8.49 -7.14
C ILE A 111 9.00 -8.74 -8.36
N GLU A 112 9.04 -9.94 -8.92
CA GLU A 112 8.18 -10.30 -10.06
C GLU A 112 6.70 -10.16 -9.70
N GLN A 113 6.30 -10.63 -8.52
CA GLN A 113 4.93 -10.47 -8.07
C GLN A 113 4.57 -9.00 -7.81
N MET A 114 5.47 -8.22 -7.20
CA MET A 114 5.23 -6.78 -6.97
C MET A 114 5.03 -6.01 -8.28
N LYS A 115 5.72 -6.39 -9.36
CA LYS A 115 5.50 -5.81 -10.70
C LYS A 115 4.12 -6.16 -11.27
N LYS A 116 3.67 -7.42 -11.10
CA LYS A 116 2.31 -7.83 -11.50
C LYS A 116 1.24 -7.09 -10.70
N ASP A 117 1.48 -6.90 -9.41
CA ASP A 117 0.58 -6.14 -8.53
C ASP A 117 0.51 -4.67 -8.98
N GLU A 118 1.64 -4.07 -9.40
CA GLU A 118 1.67 -2.71 -9.96
C GLU A 118 0.95 -2.60 -11.29
N GLU A 119 1.15 -3.57 -12.18
CA GLU A 119 0.46 -3.64 -13.48
C GLU A 119 -1.06 -3.69 -13.29
N GLU A 120 -1.57 -4.57 -12.43
CA GLU A 120 -3.01 -4.63 -12.12
C GLU A 120 -3.52 -3.33 -11.47
N GLY A 121 -2.69 -2.71 -10.61
CA GLY A 121 -2.99 -1.40 -10.02
C GLY A 121 -3.14 -0.31 -11.07
N ARG A 122 -2.19 -0.22 -12.00
CA ARG A 122 -2.21 0.75 -13.10
C ARG A 122 -3.40 0.52 -14.02
N GLU A 123 -3.69 -0.73 -14.37
CA GLU A 123 -4.88 -1.09 -15.15
C GLU A 123 -6.18 -0.64 -14.46
N TYR A 124 -6.31 -0.87 -13.15
CA TYR A 124 -7.48 -0.45 -12.36
C TYR A 124 -7.71 1.07 -12.37
N PHE A 125 -6.63 1.86 -12.41
CA PHE A 125 -6.68 3.31 -12.47
C PHE A 125 -6.60 3.89 -13.89
N LYS A 126 -6.40 3.05 -14.92
CA LYS A 126 -6.19 3.44 -16.31
C LYS A 126 -5.00 4.40 -16.48
N LEU A 127 -3.90 4.06 -15.81
CA LEU A 127 -2.61 4.78 -15.88
C LEU A 127 -1.69 4.16 -16.95
#